data_AF-A0A413ZII5-F1
#
_entry.id   AF-A0A413ZII5-F1
#
_cell.length_a   1.000
_cell.length_b   1.000
_cell.length_c   1.000
_cell.angle_alpha   90.00
_cell.angle_beta   90.00
_cell.angle_gamma   90.00
#
_symmetry.space_group_name_H-M   'P 1'
#
loop_
_entity.id
_entity.type
_entity.pdbx_description
1 polymer ?
#
loop_
_entity_poly.entity_id
_entity_poly.type
_entity_poly.pdbx_seq_one_letter_code
_entity_poly.pdbx_strand_id
1 'polypeptide(L)'
;MVLSIFSVNAQSQDSQEEMQTLVQRVDSLEHELSYLKLTYELSTLNSDMTLFSNAMDIKSLEIQLNLYNRNFNSQLGYAYQRYYKSCQDKKQSISELIEAKKTFFVLKVITYPFSESEMNTLKASYNVIDNAYESIGNSMDLLKIVIDAYNKSL
;
A
#
# COMPACT_ATOMS: atom_id res chain seq x y z
N MET A 1 -43.64 0.37 52.23
CA MET A 1 -42.83 1.27 51.38
C MET A 1 -41.51 0.55 51.07
N VAL A 2 -41.54 -0.47 50.22
CA VAL A 2 -40.36 -1.31 49.89
C VAL A 2 -40.31 -1.65 48.39
N LEU A 3 -41.47 -1.71 47.72
CA LEU A 3 -41.58 -2.01 46.28
C LEU A 3 -40.99 -0.93 45.35
N SER A 4 -40.92 0.34 45.79
CA SER A 4 -40.43 1.46 44.97
C SER A 4 -38.91 1.49 44.80
N ILE A 5 -38.17 0.83 45.68
CA ILE A 5 -36.69 0.84 45.69
C ILE A 5 -36.17 -0.22 44.70
N PHE A 6 -36.88 -1.35 44.55
CA PHE A 6 -36.48 -2.43 43.65
C PHE A 6 -36.60 -2.08 42.16
N SER A 7 -37.63 -1.33 41.77
CA SER A 7 -37.83 -0.94 40.37
C SER A 7 -36.82 0.11 39.89
N VAL A 8 -36.41 1.05 40.76
CA VAL A 8 -35.36 2.04 40.44
C VAL A 8 -33.99 1.35 40.33
N ASN A 9 -33.68 0.39 41.20
CA ASN A 9 -32.44 -0.38 41.13
C ASN A 9 -32.36 -1.25 39.86
N ALA A 10 -33.46 -1.94 39.49
CA ALA A 10 -33.51 -2.76 38.28
C ALA A 10 -33.32 -1.94 37.00
N GLN A 11 -33.95 -0.76 36.91
CA GLN A 11 -33.82 0.13 35.75
C GLN A 11 -32.41 0.75 35.66
N SER A 12 -31.77 1.06 36.80
CA SER A 12 -30.38 1.53 36.82
C SER A 12 -29.38 0.45 36.39
N GLN A 13 -29.64 -0.81 36.76
CA GLN A 13 -28.79 -1.94 36.43
C GLN A 13 -28.88 -2.32 34.96
N ASP A 14 -30.09 -2.30 34.39
CA ASP A 14 -30.34 -2.50 32.96
C ASP A 14 -29.59 -1.45 32.11
N SER A 15 -29.67 -0.16 32.50
CA SER A 15 -28.92 0.91 31.81
C SER A 15 -27.39 0.77 31.92
N GLN A 16 -26.90 0.17 33.01
CA GLN A 16 -25.47 -0.06 33.21
C GLN A 16 -24.97 -1.25 32.38
N GLU A 17 -25.78 -2.29 32.22
CA GLU A 17 -25.51 -3.43 31.33
C GLU A 17 -25.55 -3.01 29.85
N GLU A 18 -26.51 -2.17 29.45
CA GLU A 18 -26.57 -1.58 28.11
C GLU A 18 -25.32 -0.75 27.80
N MET A 19 -24.88 0.09 28.75
CA MET A 19 -23.68 0.90 28.61
C MET A 19 -22.41 0.04 28.48
N GLN A 20 -22.27 -1.02 29.28
CA GLN A 20 -21.14 -1.96 29.16
C GLN A 20 -21.13 -2.68 27.81
N THR A 21 -22.30 -3.11 27.33
CA THR A 21 -22.45 -3.72 26.01
C THR A 21 -22.05 -2.76 24.91
N LEU A 22 -22.40 -1.48 25.03
CA LEU A 22 -22.03 -0.46 24.06
C LEU A 22 -20.51 -0.22 24.03
N VAL A 23 -19.87 -0.12 25.20
CA VAL A 23 -18.41 0.02 25.31
C VAL A 23 -17.70 -1.14 24.63
N GLN A 24 -18.12 -2.39 24.91
CA GLN A 24 -17.54 -3.57 24.27
C GLN A 24 -17.70 -3.56 22.75
N ARG A 25 -18.85 -3.10 22.23
CA ARG A 25 -19.07 -2.95 20.78
C ARG A 25 -18.16 -1.88 20.18
N VAL A 26 -17.99 -0.76 20.85
CA VAL A 26 -17.08 0.31 20.42
C VAL A 26 -15.65 -0.23 20.34
N ASP A 27 -15.19 -0.90 21.40
CA ASP A 27 -13.84 -1.48 21.45
C ASP A 27 -13.63 -2.50 20.32
N SER A 28 -14.63 -3.37 20.06
CA SER A 28 -14.59 -4.33 18.96
C SER A 28 -14.50 -3.66 17.59
N LEU A 29 -15.28 -2.60 17.37
CA LEU A 29 -15.26 -1.85 16.11
C LEU A 29 -13.94 -1.10 15.91
N GLU A 30 -13.37 -0.53 16.98
CA GLU A 30 -12.06 0.12 16.94
C GLU A 30 -10.95 -0.88 16.57
N HIS A 31 -11.04 -2.12 17.07
CA HIS A 31 -10.15 -3.22 16.71
C HIS A 31 -10.25 -3.61 15.24
N GLU A 32 -11.46 -3.93 14.78
CA GLU A 32 -11.71 -4.30 13.39
C GLU A 32 -11.27 -3.20 12.42
N LEU A 33 -11.59 -1.93 12.74
CA LEU A 33 -11.20 -0.79 11.92
C LEU A 33 -9.68 -0.61 11.87
N SER A 34 -9.00 -0.77 13.01
CA SER A 34 -7.54 -0.66 13.08
C SER A 34 -6.85 -1.73 12.23
N TYR A 35 -7.33 -2.98 12.32
CA TYR A 35 -6.83 -4.09 11.53
C TYR A 35 -7.10 -3.91 10.02
N LEU A 36 -8.33 -3.54 9.65
CA LEU A 36 -8.74 -3.34 8.27
C LEU A 36 -7.93 -2.21 7.61
N LYS A 37 -7.75 -1.08 8.32
CA LYS A 37 -7.00 0.06 7.82
C LYS A 37 -5.55 -0.32 7.53
N LEU A 38 -4.90 -1.02 8.45
CA LEU A 38 -3.49 -1.40 8.27
C LEU A 38 -3.32 -2.39 7.10
N THR A 39 -4.21 -3.37 6.99
CA THR A 39 -4.25 -4.33 5.88
C THR A 39 -4.45 -3.62 4.54
N TYR A 40 -5.40 -2.69 4.48
CA TYR A 40 -5.68 -1.90 3.29
C TYR A 40 -4.48 -1.06 2.87
N GLU A 41 -3.86 -0.32 3.80
CA GLU A 41 -2.72 0.54 3.48
C GLU A 41 -1.52 -0.25 2.91
N LEU A 42 -1.21 -1.42 3.47
CA LEU A 42 -0.14 -2.29 2.93
C LEU A 42 -0.49 -2.84 1.55
N SER A 43 -1.73 -3.30 1.38
CA SER A 43 -2.20 -3.88 0.12
C SER A 43 -2.24 -2.86 -1.01
N THR A 44 -2.69 -1.65 -0.72
CA THR A 44 -2.69 -0.53 -1.67
C THR A 44 -1.27 -0.16 -2.07
N LEU A 45 -0.35 -0.03 -1.11
CA LEU A 45 1.06 0.27 -1.41
C LEU A 45 1.67 -0.79 -2.33
N ASN A 46 1.44 -2.07 -2.05
CA ASN A 46 1.90 -3.17 -2.90
C ASN A 46 1.29 -3.11 -4.32
N SER A 47 0.00 -2.83 -4.41
CA SER A 47 -0.73 -2.74 -5.69
C SER A 47 -0.25 -1.57 -6.53
N ASP A 48 -0.06 -0.40 -5.93
CA ASP A 48 0.42 0.81 -6.60
C ASP A 48 1.83 0.61 -7.18
N MET A 49 2.71 -0.06 -6.41
CA MET A 49 4.05 -0.43 -6.89
C MET A 49 4.01 -1.41 -8.07
N THR A 50 3.18 -2.45 -7.97
CA THR A 50 3.00 -3.44 -9.03
C THR A 50 2.49 -2.79 -10.32
N LEU A 51 1.48 -1.92 -10.21
CA LEU A 51 0.94 -1.17 -11.34
C LEU A 51 1.99 -0.24 -11.96
N PHE A 52 2.82 0.38 -11.14
CA PHE A 52 3.90 1.23 -11.63
C PHE A 52 4.97 0.45 -12.38
N SER A 53 5.38 -0.71 -11.86
CA SER A 53 6.29 -1.65 -12.55
C SER A 53 5.74 -2.04 -13.92
N ASN A 54 4.48 -2.50 -13.96
CA ASN A 54 3.81 -2.90 -15.19
C ASN A 54 3.72 -1.76 -16.22
N ALA A 55 3.49 -0.52 -15.76
CA ALA A 55 3.45 0.64 -16.65
C ALA A 55 4.81 0.89 -17.33
N MET A 56 5.91 0.68 -16.62
CA MET A 56 7.26 0.79 -17.19
C MET A 56 7.56 -0.36 -18.16
N ASP A 57 7.11 -1.58 -17.86
CA ASP A 57 7.26 -2.73 -18.77
C ASP A 57 6.49 -2.50 -20.08
N ILE A 58 5.24 -2.03 -19.99
CA ILE A 58 4.43 -1.68 -21.16
C ILE A 58 5.13 -0.61 -22.00
N LYS A 59 5.68 0.43 -21.36
CA LYS A 59 6.43 1.45 -22.08
C LYS A 59 7.68 0.88 -22.73
N SER A 60 8.36 -0.04 -22.06
CA SER A 60 9.55 -0.70 -22.60
C SER A 60 9.24 -1.51 -23.85
N LEU A 61 8.12 -2.26 -23.85
CA LEU A 61 7.63 -3.01 -25.00
C LEU A 61 7.27 -2.08 -26.18
N GLU A 62 6.63 -0.95 -25.93
CA GLU A 62 6.35 0.06 -26.95
C GLU A 62 7.64 0.57 -27.63
N ILE A 63 8.67 0.87 -26.83
CA ILE A 63 9.96 1.35 -27.35
C ILE A 63 10.64 0.25 -28.19
N GLN A 64 10.61 -0.99 -27.71
CA GLN A 64 11.12 -2.14 -28.46
C GLN A 64 10.40 -2.31 -29.80
N LEU A 65 9.07 -2.17 -29.85
CA LEU A 65 8.32 -2.22 -31.10
C LEU A 65 8.76 -1.13 -32.08
N ASN A 66 9.01 0.08 -31.60
CA ASN A 66 9.55 1.15 -32.45
C ASN A 66 10.98 0.84 -32.94
N LEU A 67 11.83 0.25 -32.10
CA LEU A 67 13.16 -0.25 -32.50
C LEU A 67 13.06 -1.30 -33.62
N TYR A 68 12.24 -2.33 -33.44
CA TYR A 68 12.07 -3.41 -34.42
C TYR A 68 11.54 -2.89 -35.77
N ASN A 69 10.59 -1.96 -35.73
CA ASN A 69 10.02 -1.35 -36.93
C ASN A 69 10.88 -0.24 -37.54
N ARG A 70 12.06 0.04 -36.96
CA ARG A 70 12.96 1.14 -37.35
C ARG A 70 12.25 2.51 -37.39
N ASN A 71 11.28 2.69 -36.50
CA ASN A 71 10.53 3.93 -36.37
C ASN A 71 11.29 4.91 -35.47
N PHE A 72 12.28 5.57 -36.06
CA PHE A 72 13.20 6.47 -35.37
C PHE A 72 12.71 7.91 -35.49
N ASN A 73 12.40 8.50 -34.34
CA ASN A 73 11.92 9.87 -34.22
C ASN A 73 12.57 10.53 -33.00
N SER A 74 13.29 11.63 -33.23
CA SER A 74 14.03 12.33 -32.17
C SER A 74 13.13 12.92 -31.09
N GLN A 75 11.90 13.32 -31.42
CA GLN A 75 10.92 13.79 -30.44
C GLN A 75 10.44 12.65 -29.54
N LEU A 76 10.26 11.45 -30.10
CA LEU A 76 9.96 10.25 -29.30
C LEU A 76 11.13 9.90 -28.38
N GLY A 77 12.37 9.93 -28.87
CA GLY A 77 13.56 9.71 -28.04
C GLY A 77 13.66 10.68 -26.86
N TYR A 78 13.37 11.96 -27.09
CA TYR A 78 13.28 12.97 -26.03
C TYR A 78 12.14 12.68 -25.04
N ALA A 79 10.96 12.30 -25.53
CA ALA A 79 9.82 11.95 -24.69
C ALA A 79 10.12 10.73 -23.80
N TYR A 80 10.82 9.73 -24.33
CA TYR A 80 11.23 8.55 -23.57
C TYR A 80 12.23 8.89 -22.46
N GLN A 81 13.24 9.71 -22.73
CA GLN A 81 14.19 10.17 -21.71
C GLN A 81 13.49 10.95 -20.58
N ARG A 82 12.55 11.83 -20.95
CA ARG A 82 11.72 12.53 -19.96
C ARG A 82 10.86 11.58 -19.12
N TYR A 83 10.27 10.56 -19.74
CA TYR A 83 9.49 9.55 -19.04
C TYR A 83 10.37 8.79 -18.04
N TYR A 84 11.57 8.36 -18.45
CA TYR A 84 12.53 7.71 -17.56
C TYR A 84 12.89 8.57 -16.35
N LYS A 85 13.12 9.87 -16.56
CA LYS A 85 13.38 10.81 -15.44
C LYS A 85 12.19 10.92 -14.49
N SER A 86 10.97 10.99 -15.00
CA SER A 86 9.75 10.96 -14.18
C SER A 86 9.65 9.66 -13.36
N CYS A 87 10.01 8.52 -13.95
CA CYS A 87 10.05 7.24 -13.24
C CYS A 87 11.11 7.23 -12.13
N GLN A 88 12.28 7.85 -12.34
CA GLN A 88 13.29 8.03 -11.29
C GLN A 88 12.73 8.80 -10.10
N ASP A 89 12.11 9.94 -10.37
CA ASP A 89 11.57 10.80 -9.32
C ASP A 89 10.43 10.07 -8.57
N LYS A 90 9.57 9.36 -9.28
CA LYS A 90 8.50 8.55 -8.66
C LYS A 90 9.04 7.38 -7.83
N LYS A 91 10.08 6.67 -8.29
CA LYS A 91 10.72 5.59 -7.51
C LYS A 91 11.29 6.12 -6.19
N GLN A 92 11.86 7.32 -6.20
CA GLN A 92 12.35 7.98 -4.99
C GLN A 92 11.20 8.28 -4.01
N SER A 93 10.11 8.89 -4.48
CA SER A 93 8.94 9.17 -3.63
C SER A 93 8.30 7.88 -3.08
N ILE A 94 8.28 6.79 -3.86
CA ILE A 94 7.81 5.48 -3.39
C ILE A 94 8.72 4.95 -2.29
N SER A 95 10.05 5.10 -2.41
CA SER A 95 11.00 4.69 -1.37
C SER A 95 10.70 5.39 -0.04
N GLU A 96 10.48 6.70 -0.07
CA GLU A 96 10.16 7.49 1.12
C GLU A 96 8.81 7.07 1.73
N LEU A 97 7.81 6.78 0.88
CA LEU A 97 6.52 6.28 1.32
C LEU A 97 6.62 4.90 1.96
N ILE A 98 7.42 4.00 1.42
CA ILE A 98 7.68 2.67 1.99
C ILE A 98 8.25 2.82 3.40
N GLU A 99 9.29 3.63 3.58
CA GLU A 99 9.91 3.84 4.90
C GLU A 99 8.90 4.39 5.92
N ALA A 100 8.10 5.38 5.53
CA ALA A 100 7.07 5.94 6.39
C ALA A 100 6.00 4.90 6.78
N LYS A 101 5.53 4.10 5.81
CA LYS A 101 4.52 3.05 6.03
C LYS A 101 5.06 1.90 6.87
N LYS A 102 6.31 1.47 6.64
CA LYS A 102 6.98 0.45 7.44
C LYS A 102 7.16 0.90 8.88
N THR A 103 7.56 2.16 9.10
CA THR A 103 7.67 2.74 10.44
C THR A 103 6.31 2.76 11.15
N PHE A 104 5.27 3.25 10.48
CA PHE A 104 3.91 3.30 11.02
C PHE A 104 3.38 1.89 11.36
N PHE A 105 3.63 0.91 10.49
CA PHE A 105 3.27 -0.48 10.72
C PHE A 105 3.89 -1.04 12.00
N VAL A 106 5.21 -0.88 12.17
CA VAL A 106 5.92 -1.34 13.37
C VAL A 106 5.32 -0.70 14.63
N LEU A 107 5.09 0.61 14.61
CA LEU A 107 4.46 1.32 15.72
C LEU A 107 3.08 0.76 16.06
N LYS A 108 2.24 0.49 15.06
CA LYS A 108 0.91 -0.07 15.27
C LYS A 108 0.96 -1.49 15.84
N VAL A 109 1.83 -2.33 15.32
CA VAL A 109 2.00 -3.72 15.76
C VAL A 109 2.49 -3.83 17.21
N ILE A 110 3.34 -2.91 17.67
CA ILE A 110 3.84 -2.94 19.07
C ILE A 110 2.88 -2.28 20.06
N THR A 111 2.00 -1.37 19.60
CA THR A 111 1.11 -0.60 20.49
C THR A 111 -0.32 -1.14 20.55
N TYR A 112 -0.74 -1.94 19.57
CA TYR A 112 -2.11 -2.43 19.45
C TYR A 112 -2.19 -3.95 19.62
N PRO A 113 -3.15 -4.48 20.41
CA PRO A 113 -3.21 -5.90 20.77
C PRO A 113 -3.86 -6.75 19.68
N PHE A 114 -3.26 -6.81 18.49
CA PHE A 114 -3.71 -7.72 17.43
C PHE A 114 -3.56 -9.18 17.85
N SER A 115 -4.49 -10.02 17.40
CA SER A 115 -4.40 -11.47 17.54
C SER A 115 -3.25 -12.04 16.71
N GLU A 116 -2.83 -13.27 17.01
CA GLU A 116 -1.74 -13.94 16.29
C GLU A 116 -2.05 -14.13 14.79
N SER A 117 -3.28 -14.48 14.44
CA SER A 117 -3.71 -14.67 13.05
C SER A 117 -3.68 -13.35 12.26
N GLU A 118 -4.16 -12.26 12.86
CA GLU A 118 -4.08 -10.92 12.30
C GLU A 118 -2.63 -10.50 12.10
N MET A 119 -1.77 -10.72 13.11
CA MET A 119 -0.36 -10.41 13.06
C MET A 119 0.35 -11.15 11.92
N ASN A 120 0.05 -12.43 11.73
CA ASN A 120 0.64 -13.25 10.67
C ASN A 120 0.25 -12.74 9.28
N THR A 121 -1.03 -12.38 9.10
CA THR A 121 -1.52 -11.79 7.85
C THR A 121 -0.83 -10.45 7.55
N LEU A 122 -0.78 -9.57 8.56
CA LEU A 122 -0.13 -8.26 8.48
C LEU A 122 1.36 -8.37 8.12
N LYS A 123 2.09 -9.30 8.74
CA LYS A 123 3.51 -9.57 8.43
C LYS A 123 3.71 -10.10 7.02
N ALA A 124 2.84 -10.98 6.54
CA ALA A 124 2.90 -11.47 5.17
C ALA A 124 2.71 -10.32 4.16
N SER A 125 1.73 -9.45 4.38
CA SER A 125 1.51 -8.24 3.56
C SER A 125 2.68 -7.25 3.65
N TYR A 126 3.33 -7.12 4.80
CA TYR A 126 4.52 -6.30 4.97
C TYR A 126 5.70 -6.83 4.15
N ASN A 127 5.92 -8.15 4.18
CA ASN A 127 7.10 -8.76 3.55
C ASN A 127 7.07 -8.69 2.01
N VAL A 128 5.89 -8.61 1.38
CA VAL A 128 5.80 -8.51 -0.08
C VAL A 128 6.15 -7.11 -0.62
N ILE A 129 6.22 -6.09 0.23
CA ILE A 129 6.57 -4.72 -0.15
C ILE A 129 7.96 -4.66 -0.78
N ASP A 130 8.94 -5.36 -0.20
CA ASP A 130 10.32 -5.33 -0.69
C ASP A 130 10.43 -5.97 -2.08
N ASN A 131 9.72 -7.08 -2.31
CA ASN A 131 9.67 -7.74 -3.62
C ASN A 131 9.03 -6.84 -4.69
N ALA A 132 7.95 -6.13 -4.34
CA ALA A 132 7.29 -5.19 -5.25
C ALA A 132 8.18 -3.98 -5.56
N TYR A 133 8.94 -3.48 -4.58
CA TYR A 133 9.90 -2.40 -4.79
C TYR A 133 11.11 -2.84 -5.64
N GLU A 134 11.60 -4.07 -5.44
CA GLU A 134 12.63 -4.67 -6.29
C GLU A 134 12.16 -4.77 -7.74
N SER A 135 10.90 -5.17 -7.96
CA SER A 135 10.29 -5.25 -9.30
C SER A 135 10.31 -3.90 -10.03
N ILE A 136 10.04 -2.79 -9.32
CA ILE A 136 10.20 -1.43 -9.87
C ILE A 136 11.63 -1.21 -10.36
N GLY A 137 12.64 -1.65 -9.59
CA GLY A 137 14.04 -1.58 -10.01
C GLY A 137 14.30 -2.32 -11.32
N ASN A 138 13.85 -3.57 -11.41
CA ASN A 138 14.05 -4.40 -12.59
C ASN A 138 13.37 -3.83 -13.84
N SER A 139 12.10 -3.40 -13.74
CA SER A 139 11.37 -2.76 -14.84
C SER A 139 12.03 -1.46 -15.29
N MET A 140 12.61 -0.71 -14.36
CA MET A 140 13.29 0.54 -14.63
C MET A 140 14.64 0.33 -15.34
N ASP A 141 15.38 -0.72 -14.99
CA ASP A 141 16.62 -1.10 -15.67
C ASP A 141 16.34 -1.53 -17.12
N LEU A 142 15.29 -2.34 -17.33
CA LEU A 142 14.83 -2.70 -18.67
C LEU A 142 14.46 -1.45 -19.48
N LEU A 143 13.67 -0.55 -18.90
CA LEU A 143 13.26 0.69 -19.53
C LEU A 143 14.48 1.53 -19.95
N LYS A 144 15.49 1.64 -19.09
CA LYS A 144 16.74 2.34 -19.42
C LYS A 144 17.44 1.71 -20.62
N ILE A 145 17.59 0.38 -20.62
CA ILE A 145 18.27 -0.36 -21.70
C ILE A 145 17.60 -0.06 -23.06
N VAL A 146 16.27 -0.16 -23.12
CA VAL A 146 15.55 0.00 -24.40
C VAL A 146 15.55 1.46 -24.87
N ILE A 147 15.49 2.42 -23.95
CA ILE A 147 15.62 3.85 -24.29
C ILE A 147 17.02 4.16 -24.83
N ASP A 148 18.05 3.67 -24.15
CA ASP A 148 19.44 3.89 -24.57
C ASP A 148 19.70 3.26 -25.95
N ALA A 149 19.11 2.09 -26.23
CA ALA A 149 19.17 1.47 -27.56
C ALA A 149 18.42 2.28 -28.63
N TYR A 150 17.22 2.79 -28.31
CA TYR A 150 16.45 3.65 -29.20
C TYR A 150 17.22 4.91 -29.58
N ASN A 151 17.78 5.62 -28.59
CA ASN A 151 18.52 6.85 -28.82
C ASN A 151 19.83 6.64 -29.56
N LYS A 152 20.50 5.49 -29.41
CA LYS A 152 21.68 5.13 -30.21
C LYS A 152 21.35 4.85 -31.68
N SER A 153 20.08 4.56 -31.99
CA SER A 153 19.61 4.24 -33.35
C SER A 153 19.03 5.46 -34.08
N LEU A 154 18.90 6.60 -33.40
CA LEU A 154 18.58 7.92 -33.97
C LEU A 154 19.79 8.47 -34.75
#